data_AF-A0A934ZZF8-F1
#
_entry.id   AF-A0A934ZZF8-F1
#
_cell.length_a   1.000
_cell.length_b   1.000
_cell.length_c   1.000
_cell.angle_alpha   90.00
_cell.angle_beta   90.00
_cell.angle_gamma   90.00
#
_symmetry.space_group_name_H-M   'P 1'
#
loop_
_entity.id
_entity.type
_entity.pdbx_description
1 polymer ?
#
loop_
_entity_poly.entity_id
_entity_poly.type
_entity_poly.pdbx_seq_one_letter_code
_entity_poly.pdbx_strand_id
1 'polypeptide(L)'
;MIRFRFEWVSEMVVHVKAWECIGCGKIEAPQTCVGVCQDRRVEFVYAFEYEEVLAALETERQRSKALGALVRQLARTTPSEGGWERSYRAMQDQARKILATFADNKHDAAT
;
A
#
# COMPACT_ATOMS: atom_id res chain seq x y z
N MET A 1 -11.17 3.58 20.66
CA MET A 1 -10.75 4.63 19.70
C MET A 1 -9.43 4.22 19.08
N ILE A 2 -9.46 3.53 17.93
CA ILE A 2 -8.25 3.09 17.24
C ILE A 2 -7.74 4.31 16.47
N ARG A 3 -6.74 4.99 17.02
CA ARG A 3 -6.05 6.09 16.34
C ARG A 3 -5.20 5.45 15.25
N PHE A 4 -5.77 5.35 14.05
CA PHE A 4 -5.07 4.83 12.88
C PHE A 4 -3.80 5.65 12.67
N ARG A 5 -2.70 4.93 12.55
CA ARG A 5 -1.33 5.40 12.47
C ARG A 5 -1.05 5.99 11.07
N PHE A 6 -1.75 7.07 10.71
CA PHE A 6 -1.63 7.72 9.40
C PHE A 6 -0.50 8.77 9.36
N GLU A 7 0.01 9.13 10.53
CA GLU A 7 0.99 10.23 10.72
C GLU A 7 2.45 9.83 10.41
N TRP A 8 2.73 8.54 10.13
CA TRP A 8 4.09 7.99 10.06
C TRP A 8 4.65 7.80 8.65
N VAL A 9 3.86 8.04 7.58
CA VAL A 9 4.36 7.87 6.20
C VAL A 9 5.13 9.11 5.73
N SER A 10 4.88 10.28 6.31
CA SER A 10 5.49 11.55 5.89
C SER A 10 6.94 11.73 6.31
N GLU A 11 7.45 10.95 7.28
CA GLU A 11 8.73 11.25 7.93
C GLU A 11 9.92 10.44 7.37
N MET A 12 9.67 9.49 6.45
CA MET A 12 10.72 8.58 5.93
C MET A 12 11.08 8.78 4.46
N VAL A 13 10.34 9.59 3.69
CA VAL A 13 10.60 9.76 2.26
C VAL A 13 11.36 11.06 2.03
N VAL A 14 12.57 10.96 1.48
CA VAL A 14 13.39 12.13 1.20
C VAL A 14 13.00 12.72 -0.15
N HIS A 15 12.52 13.95 -0.14
CA HIS A 15 12.20 14.69 -1.37
C HIS A 15 13.41 15.46 -1.88
N VAL A 16 13.83 15.15 -3.10
CA VAL A 16 14.91 15.85 -3.81
C VAL A 16 14.30 16.88 -4.76
N LYS A 17 14.58 18.16 -4.52
CA LYS A 17 14.17 19.24 -5.41
C LYS A 17 15.16 19.35 -6.58
N ALA A 18 14.63 19.39 -7.79
CA ALA A 18 15.43 19.57 -9.00
C ALA A 18 14.71 20.46 -10.02
N TRP A 19 15.46 20.91 -11.02
CA TRP A 19 14.93 21.60 -12.19
C TRP A 19 14.83 20.62 -13.35
N GLU A 20 13.67 20.55 -13.97
CA GLU A 20 13.40 19.71 -15.14
C GLU A 20 12.98 20.60 -16.33
N CYS A 21 13.63 20.46 -17.49
CA CYS A 21 13.18 21.16 -18.70
C CYS A 21 11.82 20.60 -19.14
N ILE A 22 10.81 21.47 -19.30
CA ILE A 22 9.46 21.09 -19.72
C ILE A 22 9.38 20.56 -21.16
N GLY A 23 10.39 20.85 -21.99
CA GLY A 23 10.44 20.44 -23.38
C GLY A 23 11.06 19.05 -23.59
N CYS A 24 12.16 18.75 -22.89
CA CYS A 24 12.94 17.53 -23.11
C CYS A 24 13.09 16.63 -21.87
N GLY A 25 12.56 17.01 -20.71
CA GLY A 25 12.60 16.21 -19.48
C GLY A 25 13.98 16.10 -18.83
N LYS A 26 14.94 16.91 -19.25
CA LYS A 26 16.31 16.87 -18.73
C LYS A 26 16.38 17.42 -17.30
N ILE A 27 17.00 16.66 -16.40
CA ILE A 27 17.28 17.03 -15.00
C ILE A 27 18.76 17.46 -14.91
N GLU A 28 19.03 18.61 -14.27
CA GLU A 28 20.33 19.33 -14.20
C GLU A 28 21.58 18.54 -14.64
N ALA A 29 22.05 18.82 -15.87
CA ALA A 29 23.37 18.41 -16.38
C ALA A 29 23.95 19.50 -17.31
N PRO A 30 25.27 19.69 -17.37
CA PRO A 30 25.92 20.82 -18.07
C PRO A 30 25.99 20.55 -19.57
N GLN A 31 24.85 20.64 -20.27
CA GLN A 31 24.84 20.69 -21.73
C GLN A 31 23.96 21.86 -22.15
N THR A 32 24.47 22.66 -23.08
CA THR A 32 23.84 23.86 -23.61
C THR A 32 22.46 23.53 -24.18
N CYS A 33 21.42 24.02 -23.52
CA CYS A 33 20.06 23.99 -24.04
C CYS A 33 20.02 24.76 -25.38
N VAL A 34 19.35 24.19 -26.39
CA VAL A 34 19.18 24.76 -27.74
C VAL A 34 18.24 25.99 -27.77
N GLY A 35 17.97 26.60 -26.61
CA GLY A 35 17.35 27.93 -26.51
C GLY A 35 15.82 27.97 -26.43
N VAL A 36 15.13 26.86 -26.14
CA VAL A 36 13.65 26.82 -26.03
C VAL A 36 13.12 26.15 -24.75
N CYS A 37 14.00 25.58 -23.91
CA CYS A 37 13.57 24.99 -22.63
C CYS A 37 13.20 26.09 -21.63
N GLN A 38 12.01 25.95 -21.05
CA GLN A 38 11.70 26.52 -19.74
C GLN A 38 11.88 25.41 -18.70
N ASP A 39 12.47 25.73 -17.56
CA ASP A 39 12.64 24.78 -16.48
C ASP A 39 11.51 24.94 -15.46
N ARG A 40 11.00 23.81 -14.96
CA ARG A 40 10.06 23.78 -13.83
C ARG A 40 10.73 23.14 -12.63
N ARG A 41 10.41 23.64 -11.45
CA ARG A 41 10.80 22.99 -10.19
C ARG A 41 9.97 21.74 -10.01
N VAL A 42 10.63 20.60 -9.84
CA VAL A 42 10.01 19.29 -9.55
C VAL A 42 10.59 18.69 -8.28
N GLU A 43 9.88 17.70 -7.74
CA GLU A 43 10.30 16.93 -6.58
C GLU A 43 10.36 15.45 -6.97
N PHE A 44 11.51 14.83 -6.68
CA PHE A 44 11.75 13.40 -6.86
C PHE A 44 11.85 12.71 -5.51
N VAL A 45 11.62 11.41 -5.52
CA VAL A 45 11.92 10.47 -4.43
C VAL A 45 12.86 9.42 -4.99
N TYR A 46 13.59 8.70 -4.13
CA TYR A 46 14.41 7.61 -4.64
C TYR A 46 13.52 6.49 -5.16
N ALA A 47 13.93 5.87 -6.28
CA ALA A 47 13.14 4.81 -6.91
C ALA A 47 12.88 3.63 -5.94
N PHE A 48 13.87 3.26 -5.13
CA PHE A 48 13.71 2.17 -4.15
C PHE A 48 12.65 2.50 -3.09
N GLU A 49 12.57 3.74 -2.60
CA GLU A 49 11.54 4.16 -1.64
C GLU A 49 10.15 4.05 -2.26
N TYR A 50 10.01 4.43 -3.54
CA TYR A 50 8.74 4.30 -4.27
C TYR A 50 8.35 2.82 -4.45
N GLU A 51 9.29 1.96 -4.80
CA GLU A 51 9.08 0.51 -4.97
C GLU A 51 8.69 -0.16 -3.64
N GLU A 52 9.34 0.19 -2.54
CA GLU A 52 9.01 -0.28 -1.19
C GLU A 52 7.58 0.12 -0.79
N VAL A 53 7.20 1.37 -1.04
CA VAL A 53 5.83 1.86 -0.78
C VAL A 53 4.81 1.12 -1.64
N LEU A 54 5.11 0.85 -2.92
CA LEU A 54 4.23 0.06 -3.79
C LEU A 54 4.04 -1.38 -3.29
N ALA A 55 5.12 -2.03 -2.84
CA ALA A 55 5.06 -3.39 -2.30
C ALA A 55 4.26 -3.44 -0.99
N ALA A 56 4.48 -2.50 -0.08
CA ALA A 56 3.71 -2.37 1.15
C ALA A 56 2.22 -2.08 0.87
N LEU A 57 1.94 -1.19 -0.08
CA LEU A 57 0.58 -0.85 -0.49
C LEU A 57 -0.16 -2.06 -1.07
N GLU A 58 0.50 -2.86 -1.92
CA GLU A 58 -0.11 -4.06 -2.49
C GLU A 58 -0.41 -5.10 -1.39
N THR A 59 0.50 -5.28 -0.44
CA THR A 59 0.30 -6.18 0.71
C THR A 59 -0.92 -5.74 1.55
N GLU A 60 -1.05 -4.46 1.87
CA GLU A 60 -2.19 -3.94 2.63
C GLU A 60 -3.50 -3.97 1.82
N ARG A 61 -3.44 -3.78 0.50
CA ARG A 61 -4.61 -3.97 -0.38
C ARG A 61 -5.10 -5.42 -0.37
N GLN A 62 -4.19 -6.38 -0.46
CA GLN A 62 -4.52 -7.80 -0.40
C GLN A 62 -5.15 -8.16 0.95
N ARG A 63 -4.58 -7.65 2.05
CA ARG A 63 -5.12 -7.80 3.40
C ARG A 63 -6.52 -7.24 3.54
N SER A 64 -6.71 -5.99 3.12
CA SER A 64 -8.01 -5.31 3.15
C SER A 64 -9.06 -6.05 2.31
N LYS A 65 -8.68 -6.53 1.12
CA LYS A 65 -9.55 -7.30 0.24
C LYS A 65 -9.97 -8.64 0.87
N ALA A 66 -9.04 -9.38 1.47
CA ALA A 66 -9.31 -10.67 2.11
C ALA A 66 -10.25 -10.51 3.32
N LEU A 67 -9.94 -9.56 4.22
CA LEU A 67 -10.79 -9.27 5.39
C LEU A 67 -12.16 -8.75 4.95
N GLY A 68 -12.21 -7.84 3.98
CA GLY A 68 -13.46 -7.31 3.43
C GLY A 68 -14.33 -8.40 2.79
N ALA A 69 -13.74 -9.38 2.11
CA ALA A 69 -14.48 -10.52 1.55
C ALA A 69 -15.14 -11.35 2.65
N LEU A 70 -14.41 -11.66 3.73
CA LEU A 70 -14.94 -12.40 4.87
C LEU A 70 -16.09 -11.64 5.56
N VAL A 71 -15.94 -10.34 5.80
CA VAL A 71 -17.00 -9.52 6.42
C VAL A 71 -18.25 -9.49 5.54
N ARG A 72 -18.11 -9.33 4.22
CA ARG A 72 -19.25 -9.39 3.29
C ARG A 72 -19.91 -10.77 3.25
N GLN A 73 -19.14 -11.84 3.45
CA GLN A 73 -19.68 -13.19 3.54
C GLN A 73 -20.49 -13.35 4.84
N LEU A 74 -19.93 -12.94 5.98
CA LEU A 74 -20.63 -12.96 7.27
C LEU A 74 -21.96 -12.18 7.21
N ALA A 75 -21.93 -10.96 6.67
CA ALA A 75 -23.11 -10.10 6.58
C ALA A 75 -24.24 -10.67 5.69
N ARG A 76 -23.92 -11.57 4.76
CA ARG A 76 -24.88 -12.17 3.81
C ARG A 76 -25.23 -13.62 4.14
N THR A 77 -24.56 -14.25 5.10
CA THR A 77 -24.79 -15.65 5.43
C THR A 77 -26.01 -15.76 6.35
N THR A 78 -27.08 -16.37 5.84
CA THR A 78 -28.24 -16.76 6.64
C THR A 78 -28.22 -18.28 6.81
N PRO A 79 -27.74 -18.80 7.96
CA PRO A 79 -27.72 -20.23 8.19
C PRO A 79 -29.13 -20.80 8.35
N SER A 80 -29.35 -22.04 7.90
CA SER A 80 -30.57 -22.79 8.18
C SER A 80 -30.69 -23.14 9.66
N GLU A 81 -31.89 -23.50 10.12
CA GLU A 81 -32.07 -24.05 11.47
C GLU A 81 -31.12 -25.24 11.70
N GLY A 82 -30.43 -25.25 12.84
CA GLY A 82 -29.42 -26.23 13.21
C GLY A 82 -28.08 -26.14 12.46
N GLY A 83 -27.96 -25.30 11.42
CA GLY A 83 -26.73 -25.16 10.61
C GLY A 83 -25.79 -24.03 11.05
N TRP A 84 -26.26 -23.13 11.92
CA TRP A 84 -25.54 -21.90 12.27
C TRP A 84 -24.17 -22.16 12.89
N GLU A 85 -24.04 -23.18 13.74
CA GLU A 85 -22.77 -23.47 14.42
C GLU A 85 -21.70 -23.92 13.42
N ARG A 86 -22.07 -24.74 12.42
CA ARG A 86 -21.17 -25.17 11.36
C ARG A 86 -20.72 -23.99 10.51
N SER A 87 -21.64 -23.14 10.09
CA SER A 87 -21.33 -21.92 9.31
C SER A 87 -20.42 -20.98 10.11
N TYR A 88 -20.69 -20.79 11.40
CA TYR A 88 -19.89 -19.95 12.27
C TYR A 88 -18.47 -20.48 12.46
N ARG A 89 -18.30 -21.78 12.77
CA ARG A 89 -16.97 -22.41 12.89
C ARG A 89 -16.17 -22.31 11.60
N ALA A 90 -16.80 -22.54 10.44
CA ALA A 90 -16.15 -22.39 9.15
C ALA A 90 -15.65 -20.95 8.91
N MET A 91 -16.45 -19.93 9.27
CA MET A 91 -16.03 -18.53 9.18
C MET A 91 -14.89 -18.19 10.15
N GLN A 92 -14.88 -18.76 11.36
CA GLN A 92 -13.76 -18.60 12.30
C GLN A 92 -12.45 -19.19 11.75
N ASP A 93 -12.51 -20.39 11.16
CA ASP A 93 -11.33 -21.03 10.58
C ASP A 93 -10.79 -20.24 9.38
N GLN A 94 -11.69 -19.71 8.54
CA GLN A 94 -11.31 -18.81 7.46
C GLN A 94 -10.66 -17.52 8.00
N ALA A 95 -11.21 -16.93 9.07
CA ALA A 95 -10.65 -15.75 9.72
C ALA A 95 -9.23 -16.02 10.26
N ARG A 96 -9.03 -17.13 10.97
CA ARG A 96 -7.72 -17.51 11.52
C ARG A 96 -6.68 -17.68 10.42
N LYS A 97 -7.03 -18.33 9.31
CA LYS A 97 -6.13 -18.49 8.16
C LYS A 97 -5.72 -17.14 7.57
N ILE A 98 -6.69 -16.26 7.31
CA ILE A 98 -6.42 -14.92 6.79
C ILE A 98 -5.50 -14.16 7.75
N LEU A 99 -5.77 -14.19 9.06
CA LEU A 99 -4.96 -13.49 10.04
C LEU A 99 -3.55 -14.07 10.18
N ALA A 100 -3.38 -15.39 10.09
CA ALA A 100 -2.07 -16.04 10.11
C ALA A 100 -1.22 -15.61 8.90
N THR A 101 -1.77 -15.68 7.69
CA THR A 101 -1.08 -15.26 6.46
C THR A 101 -0.55 -13.83 6.54
N PHE A 102 -1.30 -12.90 7.14
CA PHE A 102 -0.86 -11.51 7.27
C PHE A 102 -0.08 -11.22 8.57
N ALA A 103 -0.02 -12.15 9.52
CA ALA A 103 0.85 -12.05 10.69
C ALA A 103 2.29 -12.41 10.33
N ASP A 104 2.46 -13.46 9.51
CA ASP A 104 3.77 -13.93 9.04
C ASP A 104 4.42 -12.87 8.13
N ASN A 105 3.65 -12.31 7.19
CA ASN A 105 4.13 -11.22 6.31
C ASN A 105 4.59 -9.97 7.08
N LYS A 106 4.10 -9.74 8.30
CA LYS A 106 4.52 -8.62 9.14
C LYS A 106 5.86 -8.88 9.84
N HIS A 107 6.21 -10.15 10.07
CA HIS A 107 7.48 -10.54 10.67
C HIS A 107 8.64 -10.44 9.65
N ASP A 108 8.37 -10.81 8.40
CA ASP A 108 9.36 -10.79 7.32
C ASP A 108 9.73 -9.36 6.86
N ALA A 109 8.81 -8.40 6.98
CA ALA A 109 9.07 -7.00 6.65
C ALA A 109 9.85 -6.22 7.75
N ALA A 110 10.17 -6.85 8.88
CA ALA A 110 10.83 -6.24 10.04
C ALA A 110 12.26 -6.77 10.28
N THR A 111 12.78 -7.62 9.40
CA THR A 111 14.14 -8.17 9.44
C THR A 111 14.91 -7.67 8.22
#